data_AF-A0A7N1A5Y5-F1
#
_entry.id   AF-A0A7N1A5Y5-F1
#
_cell.length_a   1.000
_cell.length_b   1.000
_cell.length_c   1.000
_cell.angle_alpha   90.00
_cell.angle_beta   90.00
_cell.angle_gamma   90.00
#
_symmetry.space_group_name_H-M   'P 1'
#
loop_
_entity.id
_entity.type
_entity.pdbx_description
1 polymer ?
#
loop_
_entity_poly.entity_id
_entity_poly.type
_entity_poly.pdbx_seq_one_letter_code
_entity_poly.pdbx_strand_id
1 'polypeptide(L)'
;MVFARRTVRDLKLPPTFITQISQSIQSQLNEFRAPEGQDMFPGEKMVLIKLDLRVNNTLIRDQFLWDLNNFESDPEENLMQGHEHRRP
;
A
#
# COMPACT_ATOMS: atom_id res chain seq x y z
N MET A 1 5.73 -7.64 -18.24
CA MET A 1 6.58 -8.84 -18.42
C MET A 1 8.00 -8.70 -17.84
N VAL A 2 8.74 -7.61 -18.07
CA VAL A 2 10.14 -7.48 -17.56
C VAL A 2 10.21 -7.55 -16.03
N PHE A 3 9.29 -6.89 -15.33
CA PHE A 3 9.18 -6.96 -13.86
C PHE A 3 8.99 -8.40 -13.37
N ALA A 4 7.94 -9.09 -13.84
CA ALA A 4 7.64 -10.47 -13.45
C ALA A 4 8.83 -11.43 -13.68
N ARG A 5 9.58 -11.29 -14.77
CA ARG A 5 10.78 -12.09 -15.03
C ARG A 5 11.88 -11.86 -13.99
N ARG A 6 12.12 -10.59 -13.61
CA ARG A 6 13.11 -10.24 -12.58
C ARG A 6 12.67 -10.78 -11.22
N THR A 7 11.41 -10.57 -10.84
CA THR A 7 10.84 -11.08 -9.58
C THR A 7 10.97 -12.60 -9.47
N VAL A 8 10.61 -13.36 -10.52
CA VAL A 8 10.75 -14.83 -10.53
C VAL A 8 12.20 -15.26 -10.31
N ARG A 9 13.16 -14.58 -10.93
CA ARG A 9 14.58 -14.87 -10.76
C ARG A 9 15.04 -14.54 -9.33
N ASP A 10 14.70 -13.35 -8.84
CA ASP A 10 15.18 -12.85 -7.55
C ASP A 10 14.60 -13.69 -6.39
N LEU A 11 13.36 -14.17 -6.54
CA LEU A 11 12.69 -15.10 -5.61
C LEU A 11 12.99 -16.58 -5.87
N LYS A 12 13.79 -16.91 -6.90
CA LYS A 12 14.14 -18.29 -7.29
C LYS A 12 12.93 -19.20 -7.55
N LEU A 13 11.89 -18.66 -8.18
CA LEU A 13 10.65 -19.38 -8.51
C LEU A 13 10.74 -20.09 -9.89
N PRO A 14 9.90 -21.11 -10.14
CA PRO A 14 9.76 -21.70 -11.47
C PRO A 14 9.34 -20.67 -12.56
N PRO A 15 9.85 -20.78 -13.81
CA PRO A 15 9.49 -19.87 -14.89
C PRO A 15 7.98 -19.82 -15.22
N THR A 16 7.23 -20.86 -14.86
CA THR A 16 5.77 -20.93 -15.02
C THR A 16 5.03 -19.81 -14.30
N PHE A 17 5.62 -19.22 -13.25
CA PHE A 17 5.01 -18.11 -12.50
C PHE A 17 5.08 -16.77 -13.24
N ILE A 18 5.88 -16.62 -14.30
CA ILE A 18 6.01 -15.35 -15.03
C ILE A 18 4.66 -14.88 -15.58
N THR A 19 3.88 -15.82 -16.15
CA THR A 19 2.56 -15.53 -16.72
C THR A 19 1.56 -15.22 -15.64
N GLN A 20 1.51 -16.03 -14.58
CA GLN A 20 0.59 -15.85 -13.45
C GLN A 20 0.81 -14.51 -12.74
N ILE A 21 2.06 -14.14 -12.45
CA ILE A 21 2.40 -12.84 -11.83
C ILE A 21 1.98 -11.70 -12.76
N SER A 22 2.26 -11.80 -14.06
CA SER A 22 1.89 -10.74 -15.01
C SER A 22 0.37 -10.59 -15.14
N GLN A 23 -0.37 -11.70 -15.16
CA GLN A 23 -1.83 -11.71 -15.23
C GLN A 23 -2.46 -11.13 -13.97
N SER A 24 -1.95 -11.50 -12.78
CA SER A 24 -2.46 -10.97 -11.51
C SER A 24 -2.25 -9.46 -11.41
N ILE A 25 -1.08 -8.96 -11.79
CA ILE A 25 -0.82 -7.51 -11.83
C ILE A 25 -1.79 -6.82 -12.80
N GLN A 26 -1.97 -7.37 -14.00
CA GLN A 26 -2.88 -6.77 -14.99
C GLN A 26 -4.34 -6.78 -14.52
N SER A 27 -4.78 -7.85 -13.84
CA SER A 27 -6.13 -7.92 -13.27
C SER A 27 -6.34 -6.82 -12.24
N GLN A 28 -5.41 -6.65 -11.30
CA GLN A 28 -5.48 -5.62 -10.27
C GLN A 28 -5.50 -4.21 -10.87
N LEU A 29 -4.70 -3.95 -11.91
CA LEU A 29 -4.72 -2.66 -12.61
C LEU A 29 -6.03 -2.42 -13.36
N ASN A 30 -6.63 -3.46 -13.94
CA ASN A 30 -7.91 -3.35 -14.64
C ASN A 30 -9.09 -3.17 -13.67
N GLU A 31 -9.02 -3.78 -12.49
CA GLU A 31 -10.00 -3.66 -11.42
C GLU A 31 -9.86 -2.35 -10.64
N PHE A 32 -8.65 -1.78 -10.62
CA PHE A 32 -8.39 -0.52 -9.97
C PHE A 32 -9.23 0.58 -10.62
N ARG A 33 -10.23 1.03 -9.88
CA ARG A 33 -10.94 2.26 -10.17
C ARG A 33 -10.23 3.35 -9.40
N ALA A 34 -9.45 4.14 -10.11
CA ALA A 34 -9.01 5.43 -9.57
C ALA A 34 -10.27 6.16 -9.06
N PRO A 35 -10.18 6.88 -7.94
CA PRO A 35 -11.25 7.78 -7.51
C PRO A 35 -11.34 8.97 -8.47
N GLU A 36 -11.55 8.72 -9.77
CA GLU A 36 -11.95 9.74 -10.72
C GLU A 36 -13.39 10.12 -10.37
N GLY A 37 -13.55 11.32 -9.81
CA GLY A 37 -14.87 11.82 -9.44
C GLY A 37 -15.43 11.26 -8.14
N GLN A 38 -14.60 10.93 -7.13
CA GLN A 38 -15.09 11.15 -5.78
C GLN A 38 -15.45 12.62 -5.73
N ASP A 39 -16.74 12.92 -5.66
CA ASP A 39 -17.25 14.26 -5.41
C ASP A 39 -16.28 14.93 -4.46
N MET A 40 -15.75 16.10 -4.83
CA MET A 40 -14.96 16.90 -3.92
C MET A 40 -15.87 17.19 -2.72
N PHE A 41 -15.88 16.29 -1.74
CA PHE A 41 -16.69 16.42 -0.56
C PHE A 41 -16.11 17.66 0.12
N PRO A 42 -16.87 18.76 0.22
CA PRO A 42 -16.38 19.92 0.94
C PRO A 42 -16.40 19.55 2.43
N GLY A 43 -15.30 18.98 2.93
CA GLY A 43 -15.14 18.56 4.33
C GLY A 43 -13.99 17.57 4.54
N GLU A 44 -13.50 17.50 5.77
CA GLU A 44 -12.52 16.50 6.23
C GLU A 44 -13.15 15.10 6.22
N LYS A 45 -12.43 14.10 5.70
CA LYS A 45 -12.85 12.69 5.74
C LYS A 45 -11.84 11.88 6.54
N MET A 46 -11.95 12.00 7.86
CA MET A 46 -11.11 11.28 8.81
C MET A 46 -11.49 9.79 8.89
N VAL A 47 -10.55 8.90 8.59
CA VAL A 47 -10.70 7.45 8.72
C VAL A 47 -9.61 6.87 9.62
N LEU A 48 -9.95 5.86 10.43
CA LEU A 48 -8.96 5.15 11.25
C LEU A 48 -8.30 4.05 10.41
N ILE A 49 -7.01 4.22 10.12
CA ILE A 49 -6.19 3.19 9.47
C ILE A 49 -5.55 2.33 10.55
N LYS A 50 -5.64 1.01 10.39
CA LYS A 50 -4.99 0.01 11.25
C LYS A 50 -3.94 -0.73 10.44
N LEU A 51 -2.72 -0.80 10.96
CA LEU A 51 -1.61 -1.51 10.35
C LEU A 51 -1.27 -2.75 11.16
N ASP A 52 -1.16 -3.87 10.47
CA ASP A 52 -0.62 -5.13 10.99
C ASP A 52 0.39 -5.66 9.97
N LEU A 53 1.66 -5.33 10.20
CA LEU A 53 2.75 -5.61 9.26
C LEU A 53 3.77 -6.52 9.95
N ARG A 54 4.13 -7.61 9.29
CA ARG A 54 5.20 -8.50 9.72
C ARG A 54 6.35 -8.48 8.73
N VAL A 55 7.53 -8.08 9.22
CA VAL A 55 8.78 -8.10 8.45
C VAL A 55 9.77 -8.99 9.20
N ASN A 56 10.03 -10.18 8.64
CA ASN A 56 10.83 -11.22 9.29
C ASN A 56 10.29 -11.55 10.70
N ASN A 57 11.07 -11.26 11.74
CA ASN A 57 10.70 -11.48 13.14
C ASN A 57 10.04 -10.26 13.78
N THR A 58 10.12 -9.09 13.16
CA THR A 58 9.55 -7.84 13.67
C THR A 58 8.08 -7.75 13.31
N LEU A 59 7.25 -7.42 14.30
CA LEU A 59 5.83 -7.18 14.13
C LEU A 59 5.54 -5.72 14.45
N ILE A 60 4.94 -5.02 13.49
CA ILE A 60 4.56 -3.62 13.61
C ILE A 60 3.04 -3.59 13.64
N ARG A 61 2.48 -3.15 14.76
CA ARG A 61 1.05 -2.91 14.92
C ARG A 61 0.84 -1.45 15.24
N ASP A 62 0.06 -0.78 14.40
CA ASP A 62 -0.22 0.63 14.59
C ASP A 62 -1.64 1.01 14.19
N GLN A 63 -2.08 2.18 14.64
CA GLN A 63 -3.31 2.82 14.23
C GLN A 63 -3.17 4.34 14.27
N PHE A 64 -3.67 5.01 13.23
CA PHE A 64 -3.70 6.46 13.13
C PHE A 64 -4.94 6.92 12.36
N LEU A 65 -5.33 8.18 12.59
CA LEU A 65 -6.39 8.83 11.83
C LEU A 65 -5.80 9.44 10.56
N TRP A 66 -6.48 9.26 9.44
CA TRP A 66 -6.07 9.75 8.13
C TRP A 66 -7.19 10.57 7.49
N ASP A 67 -6.89 11.78 7.04
CA ASP A 67 -7.83 12.55 6.23
C ASP A 67 -7.69 12.16 4.75
N LEU A 68 -8.68 11.46 4.20
CA LEU A 68 -8.68 11.04 2.80
C LEU A 68 -8.80 12.20 1.81
N ASN A 69 -9.23 13.37 2.27
CA ASN A 69 -9.41 14.55 1.43
C ASN A 69 -8.22 15.51 1.50
N ASN A 70 -7.20 15.22 2.34
CA ASN A 70 -5.98 15.99 2.39
C ASN A 70 -4.95 15.44 1.38
N PHE A 71 -5.02 15.93 0.14
CA PHE A 71 -4.13 15.51 -0.95
C PHE A 71 -2.66 15.93 -0.78
N GLU A 72 -2.36 16.82 0.17
CA GLU A 72 -0.99 17.20 0.55
C GLU A 72 -0.38 16.23 1.58
N SER A 73 -1.17 15.27 2.11
CA SER A 73 -0.67 14.28 3.07
C SER A 73 0.15 13.20 2.38
N ASP A 74 1.41 13.05 2.75
CA ASP A 74 2.22 11.89 2.39
C ASP A 74 1.99 10.74 3.41
N PRO A 75 1.50 9.56 2.97
CA PRO A 75 1.30 8.42 3.86
C PRO A 75 2.58 7.94 4.53
N GLU A 76 3.74 8.11 3.90
CA GLU A 76 5.02 7.70 4.47
C GLU A 76 5.46 8.63 5.62
N GLU A 77 5.25 9.94 5.51
CA GLU A 77 5.61 10.89 6.58
C GLU A 77 4.76 10.71 7.84
N ASN A 78 3.45 10.54 7.67
CA ASN A 78 2.53 10.34 8.79
C ASN A 78 2.77 9.02 9.53
N LEU A 79 3.21 7.98 8.80
CA LEU A 79 3.70 6.73 9.39
C LEU A 79 4.92 6.94 10.29
N MET A 80 5.87 7.78 9.85
CA MET A 80 7.08 8.07 10.63
C MET A 80 6.77 8.90 11.89
N GLN A 81 5.88 9.89 11.78
CA GLN A 81 5.48 10.73 12.92
C GLN A 81 4.77 9.94 14.03
N GLY A 82 3.93 8.97 13.67
CA GLY A 82 3.27 8.07 14.63
C GLY A 82 4.26 7.19 15.41
N HIS A 83 5.39 6.84 14.80
CA HIS A 83 6.47 6.09 15.44
C HIS A 83 7.33 6.96 16.39
N GLU A 84 7.58 8.23 16.07
CA GLU A 84 8.41 9.10 16.90
C GLU A 84 7.76 9.48 18.23
N HIS A 85 6.44 9.71 18.26
CA HIS A 85 5.70 10.06 19.48
C HIS A 85 5.51 8.90 20.46
N ARG A 86 5.92 7.67 20.11
CA ARG A 86 5.82 6.49 20.98
C ARG A 86 7.18 5.91 21.40
N ARG A 87 8.28 6.61 21.12
CA ARG A 87 9.57 6.26 21.74
C ARG A 87 9.54 6.73 23.20
N PRO A 88 9.76 5.84 24.18
CA PRO A 88 9.86 6.23 25.59
C PRO A 88 11.09 7.11 25.84
#